data_AF-A0A942NFF5-F1
#
_entry.id   AF-A0A942NFF5-F1
#
_cell.length_a   1.000
_cell.length_b   1.000
_cell.length_c   1.000
_cell.angle_alpha   90.00
_cell.angle_beta   90.00
_cell.angle_gamma   90.00
#
_symmetry.space_group_name_H-M   'P 1'
#
loop_
_entity.id
_entity.type
_entity.pdbx_description
1 polymer ?
#
loop_
_entity_poly.entity_id
_entity_poly.type
_entity_poly.pdbx_seq_one_letter_code
_entity_poly.pdbx_strand_id
1 'polypeptide(L)'
;TPKRKNQMNYVEQPFIFKRGRKRIETLFSQMCDQFRIRNNYAKTFIGFSTRILSKITAITLIQHLNKFVFNRPINQLKVNLV
;
A
#
# COMPACT_ATOMS: atom_id res chain seq x y z
N THR A 1 8.70 10.76 -5.37
CA THR A 1 7.66 11.27 -6.27
C THR A 1 8.06 12.68 -6.69
N PRO A 2 8.19 12.95 -7.99
CA PRO A 2 8.45 14.31 -8.49
C PRO A 2 7.34 15.26 -8.05
N LYS A 3 7.67 16.55 -7.89
CA LYS A 3 6.69 17.58 -7.54
C LYS A 3 5.62 17.66 -8.63
N ARG A 4 4.35 17.79 -8.24
CA ARG A 4 3.27 18.00 -9.22
C ARG A 4 3.34 19.43 -9.74
N LYS A 5 3.03 19.63 -11.03
CA LYS A 5 3.08 20.94 -11.71
C LYS A 5 2.25 22.03 -11.01
N ASN A 6 1.17 21.64 -10.31
CA ASN A 6 0.26 22.58 -9.62
C ASN A 6 0.72 23.00 -8.21
N GLN A 7 1.90 22.57 -7.73
CA GLN A 7 2.42 22.97 -6.42
C GLN A 7 3.28 24.24 -6.52
N MET A 8 2.63 25.38 -6.81
CA MET A 8 3.32 26.65 -7.10
C MET A 8 4.05 27.25 -5.86
N ASN A 9 3.60 26.94 -4.64
CA ASN A 9 4.15 27.47 -3.37
C ASN A 9 4.59 26.35 -2.41
N TYR A 10 5.32 25.36 -2.90
CA TYR A 10 5.69 24.21 -2.07
C TYR A 10 6.75 24.57 -1.01
N VAL A 11 6.39 24.39 0.27
CA VAL A 11 7.34 24.45 1.39
C VAL A 11 7.98 23.08 1.62
N GLU A 12 9.30 23.07 1.78
CA GLU A 12 10.09 21.89 2.08
C GLU A 12 9.67 21.26 3.43
N GLN A 13 9.06 20.08 3.36
CA GLN A 13 8.73 19.31 4.56
C GLN A 13 9.99 18.70 5.19
N PRO A 14 10.05 18.57 6.53
CA PRO A 14 11.13 17.85 7.20
C PRO A 14 11.30 16.42 6.68
N PHE A 15 12.55 15.93 6.71
CA PHE A 15 12.91 14.62 6.13
C PHE A 15 12.07 13.46 6.68
N ILE A 16 11.77 13.47 7.97
CA ILE A 16 10.98 12.42 8.64
C ILE A 16 9.60 12.28 7.99
N PHE A 17 8.90 13.39 7.77
CA PHE A 17 7.59 13.40 7.13
C PHE A 17 7.68 13.03 5.64
N LYS A 18 8.74 13.47 4.93
CA LYS A 18 8.98 13.05 3.53
C LYS A 18 9.15 11.54 3.43
N ARG A 19 9.87 10.91 4.37
CA ARG A 19 10.08 9.45 4.42
C ARG A 19 8.79 8.70 4.73
N GLY A 20 8.00 9.17 5.70
CA GLY A 20 6.69 8.60 6.03
C GLY A 20 5.71 8.65 4.86
N ARG A 21 5.55 9.84 4.25
CA ARG A 21 4.68 10.04 3.08
C ARG A 21 5.03 9.09 1.94
N LYS A 22 6.32 8.98 1.57
CA LYS A 22 6.76 8.08 0.49
C LYS A 22 6.36 6.63 0.76
N ARG A 23 6.45 6.16 2.02
CA ARG A 23 6.03 4.80 2.40
C ARG A 23 4.53 4.61 2.25
N ILE A 24 3.74 5.56 2.74
CA ILE A 24 2.27 5.55 2.61
C ILE A 24 1.87 5.52 1.14
N GLU A 25 2.42 6.41 0.31
CA GLU A 25 2.14 6.45 -1.13
C GLU A 25 2.52 5.14 -1.83
N THR A 26 3.68 4.57 -1.51
CA THR A 26 4.13 3.30 -2.10
C THR A 26 3.19 2.17 -1.71
N LEU A 27 2.80 2.06 -0.44
CA LEU A 27 1.86 1.06 0.05
C LEU A 27 0.52 1.18 -0.68
N PHE A 28 -0.07 2.38 -0.74
CA PHE A 28 -1.35 2.59 -1.41
C PHE A 28 -1.32 2.30 -2.91
N SER A 29 -0.24 2.65 -3.61
CA SER A 29 -0.07 2.29 -5.02
C SER A 29 -0.07 0.77 -5.21
N GLN A 30 0.65 0.04 -4.36
CA GLN A 30 0.67 -1.43 -4.41
C GLN A 30 -0.72 -2.03 -4.10
N MET A 31 -1.46 -1.46 -3.15
CA MET A 31 -2.85 -1.86 -2.86
C MET A 31 -3.79 -1.67 -4.04
N CYS A 32 -3.62 -0.55 -4.76
CA CYS A 32 -4.43 -0.24 -5.94
C CYS A 32 -4.15 -1.22 -7.06
N ASP A 33 -2.88 -1.53 -7.32
CA ASP A 33 -2.50 -2.40 -8.43
C ASP A 33 -2.78 -3.88 -8.14
N GLN A 34 -2.31 -4.40 -7.00
CA GLN A 34 -2.35 -5.83 -6.68
C GLN A 34 -3.75 -6.27 -6.22
N PHE A 35 -4.39 -5.49 -5.35
CA PHE A 35 -5.65 -5.88 -4.70
C PHE A 35 -6.86 -5.14 -5.26
N ARG A 36 -6.67 -4.27 -6.28
CA ARG A 36 -7.73 -3.45 -6.88
C ARG A 36 -8.60 -2.80 -5.80
N ILE A 37 -7.98 -2.19 -4.79
CA ILE A 37 -8.67 -1.67 -3.58
C ILE A 37 -9.80 -0.68 -3.93
N ARG A 38 -9.64 0.06 -5.03
CA ARG A 38 -10.62 1.05 -5.53
C ARG A 38 -11.94 0.44 -5.98
N ASN A 39 -11.95 -0.83 -6.39
CA ASN A 39 -13.16 -1.49 -6.89
C ASN A 39 -13.86 -2.22 -5.74
N ASN A 40 -15.10 -1.81 -5.47
CA ASN A 40 -15.97 -2.46 -4.48
C ASN A 40 -17.23 -3.03 -5.16
N TYR A 41 -17.53 -4.28 -4.83
CA TYR A 41 -18.74 -4.98 -5.29
C TYR A 41 -19.70 -5.32 -4.14
N ALA A 42 -19.33 -5.00 -2.89
CA ALA A 42 -20.19 -5.26 -1.74
C ALA A 42 -21.45 -4.40 -1.80
N LYS A 43 -22.60 -5.03 -1.48
CA LYS A 43 -23.93 -4.38 -1.44
C LYS A 43 -24.33 -3.91 -0.05
N THR A 44 -23.55 -4.27 0.97
CA THR A 44 -23.77 -3.90 2.38
C THR A 44 -22.49 -3.33 2.98
N PHE A 45 -22.63 -2.50 4.02
CA PHE A 45 -21.50 -1.92 4.73
C PHE A 45 -20.61 -2.99 5.38
N ILE A 46 -21.22 -4.04 5.96
CA ILE A 46 -20.48 -5.17 6.55
C ILE A 46 -19.65 -5.90 5.48
N GLY A 47 -20.21 -6.12 4.28
CA GLY A 47 -19.46 -6.72 3.17
C GLY A 47 -18.31 -5.83 2.68
N PHE A 48 -18.49 -4.51 2.76
CA PHE A 48 -17.44 -3.55 2.42
C PHE A 48 -16.30 -3.55 3.45
N SER A 49 -16.61 -3.48 4.74
CA SER A 49 -15.61 -3.47 5.82
C SER A 49 -14.79 -4.76 5.85
N THR A 50 -15.46 -5.91 5.70
CA THR A 50 -14.80 -7.22 5.62
C THR A 50 -13.87 -7.35 4.40
N ARG A 51 -14.26 -6.79 3.25
CA ARG A 51 -13.42 -6.77 2.03
C ARG A 51 -12.22 -5.85 2.15
N ILE A 52 -12.34 -4.71 2.82
CA ILE A 52 -11.19 -3.84 3.12
C ILE A 52 -10.23 -4.56 4.07
N LEU A 53 -10.77 -5.13 5.15
CA LEU A 53 -10.00 -5.85 6.14
C LEU A 53 -9.21 -7.00 5.51
N SER A 54 -9.86 -7.84 4.70
CA SER A 54 -9.19 -8.97 4.04
C SER A 54 -8.06 -8.54 3.11
N LYS A 55 -8.21 -7.43 2.38
CA LYS A 55 -7.13 -6.89 1.53
C LYS A 55 -5.95 -6.35 2.35
N ILE A 56 -6.21 -5.72 3.49
CA ILE A 56 -5.16 -5.27 4.42
C ILE A 56 -4.42 -6.46 5.02
N THR A 57 -5.16 -7.47 5.49
CA THR A 57 -4.59 -8.71 6.07
C THR A 57 -3.78 -9.50 5.04
N ALA A 58 -4.19 -9.53 3.77
CA ALA A 58 -3.42 -10.19 2.73
C ALA A 58 -2.05 -9.55 2.51
N ILE A 59 -1.96 -8.22 2.61
CA ILE A 59 -0.68 -7.49 2.48
C ILE A 59 0.24 -7.80 3.66
N THR A 60 -0.29 -7.74 4.88
CA THR A 60 0.53 -8.03 6.08
C THR A 60 1.03 -9.46 6.06
N LEU A 61 0.21 -10.42 5.58
CA LEU A 61 0.64 -11.81 5.40
C LEU A 61 1.76 -11.94 4.37
N ILE A 62 1.65 -11.32 3.19
CA ILE A 62 2.72 -11.36 2.17
C ILE A 62 4.01 -10.73 2.70
N GLN A 63 3.92 -9.59 3.40
CA GLN A 63 5.08 -8.94 4.02
C GLN A 63 5.75 -9.84 5.06
N HIS A 64 4.93 -10.52 5.87
CA HIS A 64 5.41 -11.49 6.85
C HIS A 64 6.13 -12.65 6.16
N LEU A 65 5.49 -13.31 5.20
CA LEU A 65 6.10 -14.43 4.46
C LEU A 65 7.41 -14.02 3.77
N ASN A 66 7.43 -12.86 3.11
CA ASN A 66 8.64 -12.33 2.49
C ASN A 66 9.78 -12.18 3.50
N LYS A 67 9.50 -11.63 4.68
CA LYS A 67 10.55 -11.37 5.66
C LYS A 67 11.02 -12.63 6.38
N PHE A 68 10.08 -13.46 6.81
CA PHE A 68 10.33 -14.56 7.75
C PHE A 68 10.57 -15.90 7.06
N VAL A 69 9.94 -16.15 5.91
CA VAL A 69 10.07 -17.43 5.18
C VAL A 69 11.08 -17.29 4.05
N PHE A 70 10.98 -16.24 3.24
CA PHE A 70 11.79 -16.10 2.01
C PHE A 70 13.03 -15.22 2.15
N ASN A 71 13.21 -14.55 3.29
CA ASN A 71 14.27 -13.56 3.55
C ASN A 71 14.38 -12.47 2.45
N ARG A 72 13.25 -12.08 1.87
CA ARG A 72 13.11 -11.04 0.83
C ARG A 72 12.78 -9.67 1.45
N PRO A 73 12.97 -8.56 0.71
CA PRO A 73 12.55 -7.24 1.16
C PRO A 73 11.03 -7.17 1.41
N ILE A 74 10.64 -6.58 2.55
CA ILE A 74 9.23 -6.46 2.96
C ILE A 74 8.33 -5.82 1.90
N ASN A 75 8.84 -4.84 1.16
CA ASN A 75 8.06 -4.06 0.20
C ASN A 75 7.84 -4.79 -1.14
N GLN A 76 8.39 -5.99 -1.33
CA GLN A 76 8.28 -6.74 -2.58
C GLN A 76 6.97 -7.54 -2.62
N LEU A 77 5.83 -6.86 -2.76
CA LEU A 77 4.50 -7.50 -2.71
C LEU A 77 4.13 -8.28 -3.98
N LYS A 78 4.71 -7.92 -5.13
CA LYS A 78 4.56 -8.69 -6.38
C LYS A 78 5.59 -9.81 -6.40
N VAL A 79 5.27 -10.90 -5.71
CA VAL A 79 6.11 -12.09 -5.61
C VAL A 79 5.29 -13.31 -5.96
N ASN A 80 5.89 -14.20 -6.74
CA ASN A 80 5.40 -15.57 -6.83
C ASN A 80 5.68 -16.24 -5.49
N LEU A 81 4.62 -16.72 -4.86
CA LEU A 81 4.68 -17.51 -3.62
C LEU A 81 4.94 -18.99 -3.91
N VAL A 82 5.09 -19.36 -5.19
CA VAL A 82 5.39 -20.69 -5.74
C VAL A 82 6.48 -20.56 -6.80
#